data_AF-A0A420WBW0-F1
#
_entry.id   AF-A0A420WBW0-F1
#
_cell.length_a   1.000
_cell.length_b   1.000
_cell.length_c   1.000
_cell.angle_alpha   90.00
_cell.angle_beta   90.00
_cell.angle_gamma   90.00
#
_symmetry.space_group_name_H-M   'P 1'
#
loop_
_entity.id
_entity.type
_entity.pdbx_description
1 polymer ?
#
loop_
_entity_poly.entity_id
_entity_poly.type
_entity_poly.pdbx_seq_one_letter_code
_entity_poly.pdbx_strand_id
1 'polypeptide(L)'
;MPDSLMSAQRPIRKAVPRTGERSRTYAIPCSAGFRDQVTELAQQRGVSIADLARAILLTVPEATVNAAPDPGEPPAHEREEVTLLSGASKGRVLRRKPRLQVRLQPGLAVVQLRRALGLAVAMARGDHVVALEAPAARGKQADRIKALEEELERLRLMLSAVAFEPLKDGVRTRMQALYVLGFPADAQPDARALKARYRMLAMIFHPDSPQGDTLRMGQLNAARDLLRL
;
A
#
# COMPACT_ATOMS: atom_id res chain seq x y z
N MET A 1 17.71 63.69 33.25
CA MET A 1 18.87 62.77 33.24
C MET A 1 18.43 61.47 33.90
N PRO A 2 18.76 60.33 33.28
CA PRO A 2 17.86 59.19 33.14
C PRO A 2 18.26 58.03 34.06
N ASP A 3 17.41 57.02 34.19
CA ASP A 3 17.87 55.62 34.03
C ASP A 3 16.68 54.67 33.88
N SER A 4 16.36 54.42 32.62
CA SER A 4 15.68 53.22 32.14
C SER A 4 16.53 52.00 32.48
N LEU A 5 16.04 51.08 33.30
CA LEU A 5 16.62 49.74 33.36
C LEU A 5 15.81 48.75 32.54
N MET A 6 16.43 48.43 31.41
CA MET A 6 16.03 47.55 30.34
C MET A 6 15.65 46.14 30.81
N SER A 7 14.65 45.63 30.11
CA SER A 7 14.41 44.21 29.84
C SER A 7 15.71 43.43 29.59
N ALA A 8 16.10 42.57 30.54
CA ALA A 8 17.11 41.55 30.33
C ALA A 8 16.45 40.24 29.87
N GLN A 9 16.22 40.12 28.56
CA GLN A 9 15.94 38.83 27.92
C GLN A 9 17.14 37.90 28.14
N ARG A 10 16.93 36.82 28.92
CA ARG A 10 17.94 35.76 29.09
C ARG A 10 18.15 35.09 27.72
N PRO A 11 19.39 35.02 27.20
CA PRO A 11 19.63 34.31 25.95
C PRO A 11 19.42 32.81 26.16
N ILE A 12 18.61 32.21 25.29
CA ILE A 12 18.47 30.76 25.16
C ILE A 12 19.84 30.22 24.77
N ARG A 13 20.56 29.64 25.72
CA ARG A 13 21.82 28.93 25.46
C ARG A 13 21.50 27.74 24.55
N LYS A 14 21.87 27.84 23.26
CA LYS A 14 21.95 26.68 22.36
C LYS A 14 22.97 25.72 22.97
N ALA A 15 22.50 24.57 23.44
CA ALA A 15 23.38 23.52 23.97
C ALA A 15 24.20 22.93 22.82
N VAL A 16 25.52 23.06 22.92
CA VAL A 16 26.49 22.31 22.11
C VAL A 16 26.29 20.81 22.41
N PRO A 17 26.18 19.93 21.39
CA PRO A 17 25.99 18.51 21.64
C PRO A 17 27.23 17.94 22.35
N ARG A 18 27.02 17.38 23.54
CA ARG A 18 28.05 16.63 24.25
C ARG A 18 28.25 15.29 23.55
N THR A 19 29.46 15.09 23.02
CA THR A 19 29.98 13.80 22.55
C THR A 19 29.95 12.80 23.72
N GLY A 20 28.88 11.98 23.79
CA GLY A 20 28.75 10.92 24.81
C GLY A 20 27.32 10.54 25.22
N GLU A 21 26.25 11.14 24.70
CA GLU A 21 24.89 10.73 25.08
C GLU A 21 24.50 9.38 24.45
N ARG A 22 24.62 8.29 25.21
CA ARG A 22 24.21 6.93 24.78
C ARG A 22 22.71 6.79 24.48
N SER A 23 21.87 7.68 25.01
CA SER A 23 20.42 7.66 24.80
C SER A 23 19.78 9.02 25.11
N ARG A 24 18.72 9.36 24.39
CA ARG A 24 17.90 10.57 24.53
C ARG A 24 16.42 10.20 24.59
N THR A 25 15.66 10.92 25.41
CA THR A 25 14.19 10.81 25.44
C THR A 25 13.58 11.66 24.35
N TYR A 26 12.73 11.03 23.53
CA TYR A 26 11.94 11.67 22.49
C TYR A 26 10.48 11.76 22.93
N ALA A 27 9.89 12.94 22.77
CA ALA A 27 8.44 13.11 22.82
C ALA A 27 7.95 13.20 21.37
N ILE A 28 7.18 12.22 20.94
CA ILE A 28 6.68 12.06 19.57
C ILE A 28 5.20 12.46 19.56
N PRO A 29 4.83 13.66 19.09
CA PRO A 29 3.43 14.05 18.96
C PRO A 29 2.76 13.22 17.86
N CYS A 30 1.68 12.53 18.21
CA CYS A 30 0.89 11.71 17.30
C CYS A 30 -0.60 11.77 17.71
N SER A 31 -1.53 11.24 16.92
CA SER A 31 -2.92 11.10 17.36
C SER A 31 -3.06 10.11 18.51
N ALA A 32 -4.13 10.22 19.30
CA ALA A 32 -4.43 9.28 20.38
C ALA A 32 -4.68 7.87 19.82
N GLY A 33 -5.43 7.77 18.71
CA GLY A 33 -5.67 6.49 18.05
C GLY A 33 -4.37 5.80 17.60
N PHE A 34 -3.41 6.54 17.05
CA PHE A 34 -2.10 5.97 16.70
C PHE A 34 -1.28 5.57 17.93
N ARG A 35 -1.27 6.42 18.97
CA ARG A 35 -0.60 6.14 20.24
C ARG A 35 -1.11 4.82 20.85
N ASP A 36 -2.43 4.64 20.85
CA ASP A 36 -3.08 3.48 21.45
C ASP A 36 -2.76 2.22 20.66
N GLN A 37 -2.81 2.26 19.32
CA GLN A 37 -2.41 1.14 18.45
C GLN A 37 -0.96 0.70 18.67
N VAL A 38 -0.04 1.66 18.78
CA VAL A 38 1.38 1.37 19.04
C VAL A 38 1.58 0.80 20.44
N THR A 39 0.85 1.32 21.43
CA THR A 39 0.94 0.86 22.82
C THR A 39 0.39 -0.55 22.95
N GLU A 40 -0.75 -0.83 22.34
CA GLU A 40 -1.37 -2.15 22.29
C GLU A 40 -0.44 -3.16 21.58
N LEU A 41 0.12 -2.79 20.43
CA LEU A 41 1.08 -3.65 19.74
C LEU A 41 2.31 -3.99 20.61
N ALA A 42 2.83 -3.00 21.34
CA ALA A 42 3.96 -3.19 22.26
C ALA A 42 3.58 -4.16 23.40
N GLN A 43 2.39 -4.00 23.98
CA GLN A 43 1.86 -4.87 25.03
C GLN A 43 1.64 -6.30 24.52
N GLN A 44 0.98 -6.47 23.37
CA GLN A 44 0.73 -7.78 22.75
C GLN A 44 2.03 -8.55 22.48
N ARG A 45 3.12 -7.84 22.14
CA ARG A 45 4.43 -8.45 21.89
C ARG A 45 5.33 -8.51 23.13
N GLY A 46 4.89 -7.99 24.28
CA GLY A 46 5.69 -7.98 25.51
C GLY A 46 6.99 -7.16 25.41
N VAL A 47 7.03 -6.13 24.57
CA VAL A 47 8.22 -5.29 24.32
C VAL A 47 7.96 -3.82 24.59
N SER A 48 9.00 -3.00 24.72
CA SER A 48 8.82 -1.56 24.82
C SER A 48 8.56 -0.92 23.44
N ILE A 49 7.90 0.24 23.44
CA ILE A 49 7.68 1.04 22.22
C ILE A 49 9.02 1.45 21.59
N ALA A 50 10.05 1.68 22.42
CA ALA A 50 11.40 1.96 21.93
C ALA A 50 12.00 0.76 21.19
N ASP A 51 11.71 -0.47 21.63
CA ASP A 51 12.19 -1.68 20.96
C ASP A 51 11.48 -1.91 19.63
N LEU A 52 10.17 -1.61 19.52
CA LEU A 52 9.46 -1.61 18.24
C LEU A 52 10.11 -0.64 17.24
N ALA A 53 10.34 0.61 17.66
CA ALA A 53 11.00 1.60 16.81
C ALA A 53 12.41 1.15 16.41
N ARG A 54 13.20 0.62 17.35
CA ARG A 54 14.56 0.14 17.10
C ARG A 54 14.57 -1.04 16.13
N ALA A 55 13.66 -2.00 16.29
CA ALA A 55 13.55 -3.15 15.40
C ALA A 55 13.33 -2.68 13.96
N ILE A 56 12.39 -1.76 13.71
CA ILE A 56 12.15 -1.23 12.36
C ILE A 56 13.38 -0.48 11.84
N LEU A 57 13.97 0.42 12.62
CA LEU A 57 15.15 1.19 12.19
C LEU A 57 16.38 0.32 11.90
N LEU A 58 16.48 -0.88 12.49
CA LEU A 58 17.58 -1.83 12.24
C LEU A 58 17.31 -2.78 11.06
N THR A 59 16.05 -3.11 10.80
CA THR A 59 15.67 -4.14 9.82
C THR A 59 15.21 -3.57 8.49
N VAL A 60 14.66 -2.36 8.49
CA VAL A 60 14.11 -1.71 7.30
C VAL A 60 15.09 -0.64 6.83
N PRO A 61 15.45 -0.61 5.52
CA PRO A 61 16.33 0.42 4.97
C PRO A 61 15.80 1.83 5.25
N GLU A 62 16.71 2.76 5.55
CA GLU A 62 16.35 4.15 5.88
C GLU A 62 15.53 4.83 4.78
N ALA A 63 15.86 4.57 3.51
CA ALA A 63 15.09 5.09 2.37
C ALA A 63 13.63 4.63 2.41
N THR A 64 13.37 3.37 2.76
CA THR A 64 12.01 2.81 2.88
C THR A 64 11.27 3.45 4.06
N VAL A 65 11.93 3.63 5.21
CA VAL A 65 11.34 4.33 6.36
C VAL A 65 10.99 5.78 6.01
N ASN A 66 11.84 6.45 5.22
CA ASN A 66 11.63 7.83 4.81
C ASN A 66 10.54 7.99 3.73
N ALA A 67 10.32 6.96 2.90
CA ALA A 67 9.25 6.94 1.90
C ALA A 67 7.88 6.57 2.48
N ALA A 68 7.85 5.92 3.65
CA ALA A 68 6.61 5.49 4.27
C ALA A 68 5.67 6.67 4.62
N PRO A 69 4.34 6.49 4.49
CA PRO A 69 3.38 7.48 4.93
C PRO A 69 3.58 7.84 6.41
N ASP A 70 3.61 9.13 6.71
CA ASP A 70 3.68 9.61 8.09
C ASP A 70 2.27 9.66 8.70
N PRO A 71 1.98 8.95 9.80
CA PRO A 71 0.72 9.05 10.52
C PRO A 71 0.39 10.48 11.00
N GLY A 72 1.40 11.36 11.06
CA GLY A 72 1.21 12.79 11.26
C GLY A 72 1.12 13.23 12.72
N GLU A 73 0.97 14.55 12.91
CA GLU A 73 0.69 15.16 14.22
C GLU A 73 -0.81 15.08 14.55
N PRO A 74 -1.17 15.09 15.84
CA PRO A 74 -2.57 15.18 16.23
C PRO A 74 -3.17 16.52 15.73
N PRO A 75 -4.41 16.53 15.22
CA PRO A 75 -5.08 17.75 14.82
C PRO A 75 -5.22 18.74 15.98
N ALA A 76 -5.48 20.01 15.65
CA ALA A 76 -5.48 21.10 16.62
C ALA A 76 -6.48 20.91 17.77
N HIS A 77 -7.60 20.24 17.52
CA HIS A 77 -8.65 19.97 18.50
C HIS A 77 -8.37 18.75 19.40
N GLU A 78 -7.46 17.86 18.99
CA GLU A 78 -7.14 16.66 19.76
C GLU A 78 -6.16 17.02 20.88
N ARG A 79 -6.68 17.07 22.11
CA ARG A 79 -5.95 17.47 23.32
C ARG A 79 -6.30 16.54 24.47
N GLU A 80 -5.26 16.02 25.12
CA GLU A 80 -5.37 15.23 26.34
C GLU A 80 -5.29 16.11 27.56
N GLU A 81 -6.12 15.82 28.55
CA GLU A 81 -6.08 16.43 29.88
C GLU A 81 -5.19 15.60 30.79
N VAL A 82 -4.15 16.23 31.34
CA VAL A 82 -3.21 15.57 32.24
C VAL A 82 -3.11 16.36 33.53
N THR A 83 -3.50 15.71 34.61
CA THR A 83 -3.36 16.24 35.96
C THR A 83 -1.88 16.17 36.37
N LEU A 84 -1.33 17.31 36.76
CA LEU A 84 0.03 17.36 37.29
C LEU A 84 0.09 16.73 38.68
N LEU A 85 0.86 15.65 38.82
CA LEU A 85 1.03 14.93 40.07
C LEU A 85 2.09 15.56 41.00
N SER A 86 2.94 16.46 40.48
CA SER A 86 4.06 17.05 41.21
C SER A 86 4.41 18.49 40.77
N GLY A 87 5.19 19.20 41.59
CA GLY A 87 5.62 20.60 41.37
C GLY A 87 4.67 21.66 41.95
N ALA A 88 5.02 22.94 41.76
CA ALA A 88 4.24 24.08 42.28
C ALA A 88 2.82 24.20 41.69
N SER A 89 2.55 23.47 40.61
CA SER A 89 1.23 23.40 39.95
C SER A 89 0.56 22.03 40.14
N LYS A 90 0.93 21.26 41.17
CA LYS A 90 0.29 19.99 41.52
C LYS A 90 -1.23 20.16 41.64
N GLY A 91 -1.98 19.26 41.02
CA GLY A 91 -3.45 19.28 40.97
C GLY A 91 -4.05 20.10 39.82
N ARG A 92 -3.25 20.90 39.08
CA ARG A 92 -3.74 21.56 37.86
C ARG A 92 -3.85 20.58 36.71
N VAL A 93 -4.96 20.67 35.97
CA VAL A 93 -5.18 19.95 34.70
C VAL A 93 -4.57 20.76 33.56
N LEU A 94 -3.66 20.15 32.82
CA LEU A 94 -3.06 20.73 31.62
C LEU A 94 -3.58 20.02 30.37
N ARG A 95 -4.00 20.81 29.38
CA ARG A 95 -4.33 20.31 28.05
C ARG A 95 -3.07 20.24 27.20
N ARG A 96 -2.70 19.06 26.71
CA ARG A 96 -1.50 18.84 25.88
C ARG A 96 -1.82 17.99 24.64
N LYS A 97 -0.95 18.04 23.63
CA LYS A 97 -1.03 17.13 22.48
C LYS A 97 -0.79 15.68 22.96
N PRO A 98 -1.57 14.70 22.47
CA PRO A 98 -1.23 13.29 22.59
C PRO A 98 0.19 13.04 22.07
N ARG A 99 0.94 12.17 22.75
CA ARG A 99 2.33 11.90 22.41
C ARG A 99 2.79 10.55 22.94
N LEU A 100 3.71 9.93 22.20
CA LEU A 100 4.51 8.80 22.67
C LEU A 100 5.82 9.30 23.28
N GLN A 101 6.25 8.69 24.37
CA GLN A 101 7.56 8.96 24.98
C GLN A 101 8.45 7.73 24.87
N VAL A 102 9.59 7.87 24.20
CA VAL A 102 10.52 6.76 23.95
C VAL A 102 11.95 7.18 24.24
N ARG A 103 12.81 6.23 24.62
CA ARG A 103 14.23 6.49 24.86
C ARG A 103 15.07 5.74 23.81
N LEU A 104 15.74 6.49 22.94
CA LEU A 104 16.47 5.97 21.78
C LEU A 104 17.82 6.68 21.61
N GLN A 105 18.67 6.22 20.69
CA GLN A 105 19.92 6.90 20.35
C GLN A 105 19.66 8.33 19.84
N PRO A 106 20.56 9.29 20.16
CA PRO A 106 20.43 10.66 19.66
C PRO A 106 20.58 10.72 18.13
N GLY A 107 20.04 11.77 17.51
CA GLY A 107 20.18 12.03 16.07
C GLY A 107 19.00 11.58 15.20
N LEU A 108 17.94 11.02 15.79
CA LEU A 108 16.74 10.61 15.05
C LEU A 108 15.73 11.75 14.93
N ALA A 109 15.13 11.89 13.75
CA ALA A 109 14.05 12.86 13.53
C ALA A 109 12.72 12.31 14.07
N VAL A 110 11.90 13.17 14.70
CA VAL A 110 10.58 12.76 15.23
C VAL A 110 9.66 12.19 14.15
N VAL A 111 9.69 12.78 12.95
CA VAL A 111 8.94 12.29 11.78
C VAL A 111 9.37 10.88 11.39
N GLN A 112 10.68 10.61 11.39
CA GLN A 112 11.23 9.28 11.08
C GLN A 112 10.78 8.25 12.13
N LEU A 113 10.74 8.63 13.41
CA LEU A 113 10.22 7.77 14.47
C LEU A 113 8.73 7.45 14.30
N ARG A 114 7.91 8.42 13.88
CA ARG A 114 6.49 8.16 13.58
C ARG A 114 6.31 7.21 12.41
N ARG A 115 7.03 7.42 11.32
CA ARG A 115 7.01 6.54 10.14
C ARG A 115 7.44 5.12 10.51
N ALA A 116 8.52 4.98 11.29
CA ALA A 116 8.98 3.68 11.76
C ALA A 116 7.92 2.95 12.60
N LEU A 117 7.28 3.64 13.54
CA LEU A 117 6.19 3.07 14.33
C LEU A 117 4.94 2.78 13.49
N GLY A 118 4.66 3.61 12.49
CA GLY A 118 3.59 3.39 11.51
C GLY A 118 3.80 2.11 10.71
N LEU A 119 5.01 1.89 10.21
CA LEU A 119 5.41 0.64 9.56
C LEU A 119 5.26 -0.56 10.50
N ALA A 120 5.65 -0.44 11.77
CA ALA A 120 5.47 -1.53 12.74
C ALA A 120 4.00 -1.95 12.89
N VAL A 121 3.09 -0.97 12.95
CA VAL A 121 1.64 -1.22 13.03
C VAL A 121 1.10 -1.81 11.72
N ALA A 122 1.49 -1.27 10.57
CA ALA A 122 1.07 -1.79 9.26
C ALA A 122 1.54 -3.24 9.04
N MET A 123 2.78 -3.55 9.41
CA MET A 123 3.31 -4.92 9.37
C MET A 123 2.56 -5.86 10.33
N ALA A 124 2.19 -5.39 11.52
CA ALA A 124 1.42 -6.19 12.47
C ALA A 124 0.00 -6.51 11.97
N ARG A 125 -0.58 -5.64 11.14
CA ARG A 125 -1.89 -5.87 10.49
C ARG A 125 -1.83 -6.78 9.27
N GLY A 126 -0.63 -7.06 8.76
CA GLY A 126 -0.44 -7.79 7.51
C GLY A 126 -0.54 -6.92 6.26
N ASP A 127 -0.64 -5.59 6.41
CA ASP A 127 -0.66 -4.67 5.27
C ASP A 127 0.68 -4.66 4.53
N HIS A 128 1.77 -5.04 5.21
CA HIS A 128 3.13 -5.04 4.67
C HIS A 128 3.84 -6.34 5.05
N VAL A 129 4.47 -7.00 4.08
CA VAL A 129 5.23 -8.23 4.27
C VAL A 129 6.72 -7.93 4.20
N VAL A 130 7.49 -8.38 5.18
CA VAL A 130 8.96 -8.33 5.15
C VAL A 130 9.48 -9.60 4.51
N ALA A 131 10.10 -9.45 3.33
CA ALA A 131 10.81 -10.52 2.65
C ALA A 131 12.31 -10.37 2.90
N LEU A 132 12.96 -11.46 3.27
CA LEU A 132 14.42 -11.54 3.35
C LEU A 132 14.96 -11.97 1.99
N GLU A 133 15.60 -11.04 1.29
CA GLU A 133 16.23 -11.32 0.01
C GLU A 133 17.73 -11.53 0.22
N ALA A 134 18.26 -12.66 -0.25
CA ALA A 134 19.69 -12.77 -0.47
C ALA A 134 20.09 -11.80 -1.60
N PRO A 135 21.23 -11.10 -1.54
CA PRO A 135 21.64 -10.16 -2.59
C PRO A 135 21.73 -10.82 -3.98
N ALA A 136 22.07 -12.12 -4.04
CA ALA A 136 22.08 -12.92 -5.27
C ALA A 136 20.68 -13.29 -5.81
N ALA A 137 19.61 -13.10 -5.02
CA ALA A 137 18.24 -13.42 -5.40
C ALA A 137 17.52 -12.28 -6.12
N ARG A 138 17.95 -11.01 -5.94
CA ARG A 138 17.35 -9.86 -6.63
C ARG A 138 17.46 -9.96 -8.15
N GLY A 139 18.64 -10.31 -8.66
CA GLY A 139 18.84 -10.54 -10.10
C GLY A 139 17.95 -11.68 -10.60
N LYS A 140 17.97 -12.82 -9.90
CA LYS A 140 17.17 -14.00 -10.26
C LYS A 140 15.66 -13.75 -10.28
N GLN A 141 15.15 -12.91 -9.38
CA GLN A 141 13.73 -12.59 -9.35
C GLN A 141 13.33 -11.63 -10.48
N ALA A 142 14.14 -10.62 -10.76
CA ALA A 142 13.94 -9.74 -11.91
C ALA A 142 14.01 -10.53 -13.24
N ASP A 143 15.01 -11.41 -13.37
CA ASP A 143 15.16 -12.29 -14.53
C ASP A 143 13.97 -13.25 -14.67
N ARG A 144 13.46 -13.78 -13.56
CA ARG A 144 12.28 -14.66 -13.57
C ARG A 144 11.01 -13.92 -13.95
N ILE A 145 10.82 -12.68 -13.46
CA ILE A 145 9.68 -11.84 -13.85
C ILE A 145 9.75 -11.57 -15.35
N LYS A 146 10.93 -11.17 -15.84
CA LYS A 146 11.15 -10.92 -17.26
C LYS A 146 10.87 -12.15 -18.13
N ALA A 147 11.35 -13.33 -17.72
CA ALA A 147 11.10 -14.57 -18.44
C ALA A 147 9.60 -14.95 -18.46
N LEU A 148 8.86 -14.70 -17.37
CA LEU A 148 7.42 -14.92 -17.33
C LEU A 148 6.66 -13.92 -18.21
N GLU A 149 7.09 -12.66 -18.27
CA GLU A 149 6.52 -11.65 -19.15
C GLU A 149 6.74 -12.00 -20.63
N GLU A 150 7.96 -12.44 -20.99
CA GLU A 150 8.28 -12.90 -22.34
C GLU A 150 7.45 -14.12 -22.75
N GLU A 151 7.25 -15.08 -21.84
CA GLU A 151 6.43 -16.26 -22.10
C GLU A 151 4.94 -15.90 -22.23
N LEU A 152 4.42 -14.99 -21.39
CA LEU A 152 3.06 -14.49 -21.52
C LEU A 152 2.84 -13.80 -22.87
N GLU A 153 3.81 -13.03 -23.34
CA GLU A 153 3.71 -12.35 -24.63
C GLU A 153 3.74 -13.35 -25.79
N ARG A 154 4.59 -14.38 -25.70
CA ARG A 154 4.61 -15.49 -26.66
C ARG A 154 3.27 -16.24 -26.70
N LEU A 155 2.69 -16.54 -25.55
CA LEU A 155 1.39 -17.20 -25.44
C LEU A 155 0.27 -16.32 -26.02
N ARG A 156 0.30 -15.01 -25.78
CA ARG A 156 -0.65 -14.06 -26.39
C ARG A 156 -0.54 -14.03 -27.91
N LEU A 157 0.67 -14.03 -28.46
CA LEU A 157 0.89 -14.10 -29.90
C LEU A 157 0.33 -15.40 -30.49
N MET A 158 0.61 -16.55 -29.88
CA MET A 158 0.03 -17.83 -30.31
C MET A 158 -1.50 -17.83 -30.24
N LEU A 159 -2.06 -17.31 -29.15
CA LEU A 159 -3.51 -17.19 -29.00
C LEU A 159 -4.12 -16.28 -30.08
N SER A 160 -3.46 -15.17 -30.41
CA SER A 160 -3.92 -14.25 -31.46
C SER A 160 -3.96 -14.90 -32.85
N ALA A 161 -3.05 -15.83 -33.14
CA ALA A 161 -3.00 -16.57 -34.40
C ALA A 161 -4.09 -17.66 -34.51
N VAL A 162 -4.59 -18.15 -33.38
CA VAL A 162 -5.61 -19.22 -33.34
C VAL A 162 -7.02 -18.66 -33.06
N ALA A 163 -7.11 -17.48 -32.44
CA ALA A 163 -8.37 -16.79 -32.24
C ALA A 163 -9.02 -16.43 -33.58
N PHE A 164 -10.35 -16.42 -33.63
CA PHE A 164 -11.05 -16.06 -34.86
C PHE A 164 -10.75 -14.61 -35.27
N GLU A 165 -10.68 -14.39 -36.57
CA GLU A 165 -10.57 -13.06 -37.15
C GLU A 165 -11.97 -12.46 -37.34
N PRO A 166 -12.23 -11.24 -36.84
CA PRO A 166 -13.50 -10.57 -37.09
C PRO A 166 -13.81 -10.46 -38.59
N LEU A 167 -15.01 -10.85 -38.97
CA LEU A 167 -15.49 -10.79 -40.35
C LEU A 167 -15.70 -9.33 -40.78
N LYS A 168 -15.15 -8.93 -41.94
CA LYS A 168 -15.24 -7.55 -42.45
C LYS A 168 -16.68 -7.02 -42.54
N ASP A 169 -17.60 -7.86 -43.01
CA ASP A 169 -19.00 -7.50 -43.24
C ASP A 169 -19.96 -7.85 -42.10
N GLY A 170 -19.40 -8.28 -40.95
CA GLY A 170 -20.14 -8.80 -39.81
C GLY A 170 -20.73 -10.19 -40.05
N VAL A 171 -21.56 -10.65 -39.10
CA VAL A 171 -22.20 -11.97 -39.12
C VAL A 171 -23.55 -11.88 -39.82
N ARG A 172 -23.70 -12.55 -40.96
CA ARG A 172 -24.93 -12.57 -41.79
C ARG A 172 -25.49 -13.96 -42.03
N THR A 173 -24.67 -15.00 -41.91
CA THR A 173 -25.09 -16.39 -42.15
C THR A 173 -24.88 -17.27 -40.93
N ARG A 174 -25.59 -18.40 -40.88
CA ARG A 174 -25.38 -19.42 -39.83
C ARG A 174 -23.93 -19.91 -39.78
N MET A 175 -23.32 -20.13 -40.94
CA MET A 175 -21.93 -20.57 -41.04
C MET A 175 -20.97 -19.55 -40.42
N GLN A 176 -21.19 -18.25 -40.66
CA GLN A 176 -20.42 -17.17 -40.05
C GLN A 176 -20.62 -17.10 -38.54
N ALA A 177 -21.86 -17.31 -38.07
CA ALA A 177 -22.15 -17.34 -36.64
C ALA A 177 -21.45 -18.50 -35.93
N LEU A 178 -21.37 -19.68 -36.58
CA LEU A 178 -20.61 -20.83 -36.09
C LEU A 178 -19.10 -20.55 -36.06
N TYR A 179 -18.56 -19.96 -37.12
CA TYR A 179 -17.15 -19.56 -37.20
C TYR A 179 -16.74 -18.60 -36.07
N VAL A 180 -17.54 -17.55 -35.81
CA VAL A 180 -17.28 -16.58 -34.73
C VAL A 180 -17.34 -17.23 -33.34
N LEU A 181 -18.17 -18.26 -33.17
CA LEU A 181 -18.21 -19.07 -31.96
C LEU A 181 -17.08 -20.12 -31.89
N GLY A 182 -16.22 -20.25 -32.91
CA GLY A 182 -15.15 -21.23 -32.94
C GLY A 182 -15.61 -22.66 -33.25
N PHE A 183 -16.74 -22.81 -33.94
CA PHE A 183 -17.20 -24.08 -34.48
C PHE A 183 -16.90 -24.18 -35.99
N PRO A 184 -16.68 -25.39 -36.53
CA PRO A 184 -16.69 -25.63 -37.97
C PRO A 184 -18.02 -25.17 -38.60
N ALA A 185 -17.97 -24.69 -39.85
CA ALA A 185 -19.12 -24.11 -40.52
C ALA A 185 -20.25 -25.13 -40.82
N ASP A 186 -19.90 -26.41 -40.90
CA ASP A 186 -20.76 -27.57 -41.12
C ASP A 186 -21.20 -28.26 -39.81
N ALA A 187 -20.70 -27.81 -38.66
CA ALA A 187 -21.03 -28.39 -37.38
C ALA A 187 -22.51 -28.17 -37.01
N GLN A 188 -23.09 -29.16 -36.32
CA GLN A 188 -24.42 -29.08 -35.72
C GLN A 188 -24.34 -29.13 -34.19
N PRO A 189 -23.73 -28.12 -33.53
CA PRO A 189 -23.70 -28.04 -32.09
C PRO A 189 -25.12 -27.83 -31.54
N ASP A 190 -25.41 -28.46 -30.39
CA ASP A 190 -26.67 -28.27 -29.69
C ASP A 190 -26.76 -26.90 -29.03
N ALA A 191 -27.98 -26.51 -28.62
CA ALA A 191 -28.22 -25.21 -27.98
C ALA A 191 -27.39 -25.02 -26.70
N ARG A 192 -27.09 -26.11 -25.99
CA ARG A 192 -26.27 -26.08 -24.78
C ARG A 192 -24.81 -25.73 -25.10
N ALA A 193 -24.21 -26.38 -26.09
CA ALA A 193 -22.84 -26.11 -26.53
C ALA A 193 -22.70 -24.68 -27.06
N LEU A 194 -23.66 -24.22 -27.87
CA LEU A 194 -23.68 -22.84 -28.38
C LEU A 194 -23.71 -21.81 -27.23
N LYS A 195 -24.61 -21.99 -26.25
CA LYS A 195 -24.69 -21.11 -25.07
C LYS A 195 -23.46 -21.15 -24.19
N ALA A 196 -22.85 -22.32 -24.02
CA ALA A 196 -21.63 -22.47 -23.23
C ALA A 196 -20.46 -21.73 -23.90
N ARG A 197 -20.31 -21.91 -25.21
CA ARG A 197 -19.26 -21.28 -25.99
C ARG A 197 -19.42 -19.76 -26.07
N TYR A 198 -20.64 -19.27 -26.30
CA TYR A 198 -20.91 -17.83 -26.26
C TYR A 198 -20.52 -17.23 -24.90
N ARG A 199 -20.94 -17.83 -23.79
CA ARG A 199 -20.62 -17.32 -22.44
C ARG A 199 -19.11 -17.27 -22.18
N MET A 200 -18.38 -18.30 -22.61
CA MET A 200 -16.93 -18.35 -22.49
C MET A 200 -16.25 -17.22 -23.27
N LEU A 201 -16.62 -17.03 -24.54
CA LEU A 201 -16.02 -15.99 -25.39
C LEU A 201 -16.45 -14.57 -24.98
N ALA A 202 -17.70 -14.40 -24.56
CA ALA A 202 -18.21 -13.13 -24.06
C ALA A 202 -17.46 -12.68 -22.78
N MET A 203 -17.13 -13.61 -21.89
CA MET A 203 -16.32 -13.32 -20.70
C MET A 203 -14.89 -12.87 -21.06
N ILE A 204 -14.31 -13.44 -22.11
CA ILE A 204 -12.94 -13.09 -22.56
C ILE A 204 -12.94 -11.71 -23.23
N PHE A 205 -13.84 -11.48 -24.20
CA PHE A 205 -13.83 -10.30 -25.06
C PHE A 205 -14.72 -9.15 -24.58
N HIS A 206 -15.35 -9.26 -23.40
CA HIS A 206 -16.13 -8.16 -22.83
C HIS A 206 -15.31 -6.87 -22.77
N PRO A 207 -15.86 -5.68 -23.07
CA PRO A 207 -15.10 -4.42 -23.01
C PRO A 207 -14.48 -4.14 -21.63
N ASP A 208 -15.10 -4.63 -20.55
CA ASP A 208 -14.58 -4.49 -19.18
C ASP A 208 -13.54 -5.57 -18.80
N SER A 209 -13.30 -6.55 -19.67
CA SER A 209 -12.26 -7.57 -19.48
C SER A 209 -10.88 -6.99 -19.83
N PRO A 210 -9.80 -7.40 -19.14
CA PRO A 210 -8.44 -7.02 -19.53
C PRO A 210 -8.06 -7.44 -20.97
N GLN A 211 -8.77 -8.41 -21.56
CA GLN A 211 -8.63 -8.84 -22.96
C GLN A 211 -9.82 -8.41 -23.84
N GLY A 212 -10.53 -7.37 -23.44
CA GLY A 212 -11.72 -6.87 -24.11
C GLY A 212 -11.47 -6.47 -25.56
N ASP A 213 -12.40 -6.84 -26.44
CA ASP A 213 -12.39 -6.46 -27.84
C ASP A 213 -13.83 -6.18 -28.30
N THR A 214 -14.14 -4.91 -28.49
CA THR A 214 -15.48 -4.44 -28.84
C THR A 214 -15.95 -4.95 -30.19
N LEU A 215 -15.04 -5.14 -31.15
CA LEU A 215 -15.36 -5.66 -32.47
C LEU A 215 -15.72 -7.15 -32.39
N ARG A 216 -14.91 -7.95 -31.68
CA ARG A 216 -15.20 -9.37 -31.45
C ARG A 216 -16.47 -9.56 -30.64
N MET A 217 -16.70 -8.76 -29.61
CA MET A 217 -17.92 -8.80 -28.81
C MET A 217 -19.16 -8.44 -29.64
N GLY A 218 -19.07 -7.44 -30.51
CA GLY A 218 -20.13 -7.08 -31.44
C GLY A 218 -20.53 -8.24 -32.36
N GLN A 219 -19.56 -8.97 -32.90
CA GLN A 219 -19.82 -10.14 -33.75
C GLN A 219 -20.35 -11.34 -32.96
N LEU A 220 -19.90 -11.54 -31.71
CA LEU A 220 -20.46 -12.58 -30.84
C LEU A 220 -21.94 -12.32 -30.52
N ASN A 221 -22.32 -11.06 -30.31
CA ASN A 221 -23.72 -10.69 -30.11
C ASN A 221 -24.54 -10.92 -31.39
N ALA A 222 -24.03 -10.51 -32.55
CA ALA A 222 -24.69 -10.76 -33.83
C ALA A 222 -24.87 -12.28 -34.10
N ALA A 223 -23.87 -13.10 -33.77
CA ALA A 223 -23.95 -14.55 -33.86
C ALA A 223 -25.01 -15.13 -32.91
N ARG A 224 -25.08 -14.62 -31.67
CA ARG A 224 -26.09 -15.02 -30.68
C ARG A 224 -27.51 -14.75 -31.17
N ASP A 225 -27.74 -13.56 -31.71
CA ASP A 225 -29.06 -13.14 -32.20
C ASP A 225 -29.50 -13.97 -33.41
N LEU A 226 -28.57 -14.23 -34.35
CA LEU A 226 -28.83 -15.05 -35.54
C LEU A 226 -29.14 -16.51 -35.16
N LEU A 227 -28.41 -17.07 -34.19
CA LEU A 227 -28.60 -18.44 -33.71
C LEU A 227 -29.73 -18.58 -32.69
N ARG A 228 -30.36 -17.47 -32.27
CA ARG A 228 -31.45 -17.40 -31.28
C ARG A 228 -31.10 -18.08 -29.94
N LEU A 229 -29.91 -17.77 -29.41
CA LEU A 229 -29.41 -18.28 -28.13
C LEU A 229 -29.99 -17.54 -26.93
#